data_AF-B3GMT5-F1
#
_entry.id   AF-B3GMT5-F1
#
_cell.length_a   1.000
_cell.length_b   1.000
_cell.length_c   1.000
_cell.angle_alpha   90.00
_cell.angle_beta   90.00
_cell.angle_gamma   90.00
#
_symmetry.space_group_name_H-M   'P 1'
#
loop_
_entity.id
_entity.type
_entity.pdbx_description
1 polymer ?
#
loop_
_entity_poly.entity_id
_entity_poly.type
_entity_poly.pdbx_seq_one_letter_code
_entity_poly.pdbx_strand_id
1 'polypeptide(L)' 'EFFSQSCAPGADPKSRLCALCAGDDQGLDKCVPNSKEKYYGYTGAF' A
#
# COMPACT_ATOMS: atom_id res chain seq x y z
N GLU A 1 5.93 1.88 -17.74
CA GLU A 1 5.94 2.23 -16.30
C GLU A 1 5.37 3.63 -16.15
N PHE A 2 4.26 3.79 -15.43
CA PHE A 2 3.58 5.09 -15.27
C PHE A 2 4.03 5.84 -14.02
N PHE A 3 4.43 5.11 -12.97
CA PHE A 3 4.89 5.66 -11.70
C PHE A 3 6.17 4.95 -11.27
N SER A 4 7.11 5.69 -10.69
CA SER A 4 8.37 5.14 -10.18
C SER A 4 8.17 4.31 -8.91
N GLN A 5 7.28 4.77 -8.03
CA GLN A 5 6.83 4.11 -6.81
C GLN A 5 5.38 4.53 -6.53
N SER A 6 4.59 3.64 -5.92
CA SER A 6 3.21 3.92 -5.54
C SER A 6 2.83 3.11 -4.30
N CYS A 7 1.65 3.38 -3.74
CA CYS A 7 0.94 2.45 -2.88
C CYS A 7 -0.42 2.13 -3.51
N ALA A 8 -0.55 0.91 -4.03
CA ALA A 8 -1.76 0.34 -4.59
C ALA A 8 -2.05 -0.97 -3.85
N PRO A 9 -2.78 -0.91 -2.72
CA PRO A 9 -3.08 -2.08 -1.91
C PRO A 9 -3.75 -3.20 -2.72
N GLY A 10 -3.27 -4.43 -2.57
CA GLY A 10 -3.67 -5.59 -3.39
C GLY A 10 -2.74 -5.92 -4.56
N ALA A 11 -1.76 -5.06 -4.85
CA ALA A 11 -0.70 -5.38 -5.80
C ALA A 11 0.33 -6.36 -5.21
N ASP A 12 1.26 -6.85 -6.05
CA ASP A 12 2.37 -7.68 -5.60
C ASP A 12 3.24 -6.89 -4.60
N PRO A 13 3.44 -7.37 -3.35
CA PRO A 13 4.25 -6.71 -2.33
C PRO A 13 5.69 -6.41 -2.74
N LYS A 14 6.25 -7.15 -3.71
CA LYS A 14 7.60 -6.94 -4.23
C LYS A 14 7.64 -5.96 -5.41
N SER A 15 6.49 -5.52 -5.92
CA SER A 15 6.40 -4.56 -7.01
C SER A 15 6.56 -3.12 -6.54
N ARG A 16 6.87 -2.22 -7.48
CA ARG A 16 6.94 -0.77 -7.23
C ARG A 16 5.61 -0.17 -6.80
N LEU A 17 4.50 -0.87 -7.05
CA LEU A 17 3.16 -0.45 -6.67
C LEU A 17 2.90 -0.57 -5.16
N CYS A 18 3.71 -1.32 -4.43
CA CYS A 18 3.62 -1.43 -2.97
C CYS A 18 4.77 -0.72 -2.24
N ALA A 19 5.69 -0.09 -2.98
CA ALA A 19 6.92 0.46 -2.43
C ALA A 19 6.68 1.58 -1.41
N LEU A 20 5.57 2.31 -1.56
CA LEU A 20 5.20 3.40 -0.65
C LEU A 20 4.16 2.99 0.40
N CYS A 21 3.72 1.72 0.44
CA CYS A 21 2.73 1.29 1.42
C CYS A 21 3.29 1.26 2.85
N ALA A 22 2.48 1.69 3.80
CA ALA A 22 2.89 1.86 5.19
C ALA A 22 2.67 0.59 6.02
N GLY A 23 1.63 -0.17 5.70
CA GLY A 23 1.13 -1.24 6.55
C GLY A 23 0.31 -0.70 7.71
N ASP A 24 0.22 -1.48 8.77
CA ASP A 24 -0.42 -1.10 10.03
C ASP A 24 0.51 -0.26 10.93
N ASP A 25 0.10 -0.02 12.19
CA ASP A 25 0.91 0.71 13.18
C ASP A 25 2.24 0.03 13.53
N GLN A 26 2.37 -1.27 13.26
CA GLN A 26 3.58 -2.05 13.46
C GLN A 26 4.41 -2.19 12.17
N GLY A 27 3.93 -1.62 11.06
CA GLY A 27 4.53 -1.77 9.73
C GLY A 27 4.34 -3.17 9.13
N LEU A 28 3.41 -3.95 9.68
CA LEU A 28 2.98 -5.26 9.18
C LEU A 28 1.85 -5.09 8.16
N ASP A 29 1.44 -6.19 7.52
CA ASP A 29 0.33 -6.20 6.56
C ASP A 29 0.47 -5.13 5.45
N LYS A 30 1.70 -4.87 5.01
CA LYS A 30 1.97 -3.92 3.92
C LYS A 30 1.30 -4.34 2.62
N CYS A 31 0.62 -3.37 2.01
CA CYS A 31 -0.06 -3.51 0.73
C CYS A 31 -1.24 -4.50 0.75
N VAL A 32 -1.78 -4.84 1.92
CA VAL A 32 -2.99 -5.69 1.97
C VAL A 32 -4.21 -4.89 1.51
N PRO A 33 -5.13 -5.50 0.74
CA PRO A 33 -6.33 -4.83 0.25
C PRO A 33 -7.43 -4.78 1.34
N ASN A 34 -7.09 -4.32 2.54
CA ASN A 34 -8.02 -4.12 3.65
C ASN A 34 -7.57 -2.97 4.57
N SER A 35 -8.42 -2.60 5.52
CA SER A 35 -8.22 -1.46 6.42
C SER A 35 -7.05 -1.58 7.42
N LYS A 36 -6.29 -2.68 7.41
CA LYS A 36 -5.05 -2.76 8.17
C LYS A 36 -3.92 -1.97 7.50
N GLU A 37 -3.94 -1.86 6.18
CA GLU A 37 -3.03 -0.97 5.46
C GLU A 37 -3.54 0.47 5.61
N LYS A 38 -2.73 1.35 6.18
CA LYS A 38 -3.11 2.76 6.40
C LYS A 38 -3.45 3.49 5.11
N TYR A 39 -2.85 3.09 3.98
CA TYR A 39 -3.12 3.67 2.68
C TYR A 39 -4.22 2.95 1.88
N TYR A 40 -4.99 2.09 2.55
CA TYR A 40 -6.15 1.43 1.93
C TYR A 40 -7.40 2.30 1.93
N GLY A 41 -8.13 2.23 0.81
CA GLY A 41 -9.40 2.94 0.62
C GLY A 41 -9.22 4.43 0.32
N TYR A 42 -10.33 5.14 0.16
CA TYR A 42 -10.33 6.57 -0.21
C TYR A 42 -9.64 7.45 0.84
N THR A 43 -9.88 7.19 2.12
CA THR A 43 -9.28 7.97 3.21
C THR A 43 -7.78 7.73 3.33
N GLY A 44 -7.31 6.51 3.08
CA GLY A 44 -5.88 6.19 3.14
C GLY A 44 -5.09 6.67 1.93
N ALA A 45 -5.74 6.81 0.78
CA ALA A 45 -5.09 7.27 -0.45
C ALA A 45 -4.95 8.80 -0.57
N PHE A 46 -5.68 9.57 0.24
CA PHE A 46 -5.62 11.03 0.29
C PHE A 46 -4.66 11.51 1.39
#